data_AF-A0A497GD91-F1
#
_entry.id   AF-A0A497GD91-F1
#
_cell.length_a   1.000
_cell.length_b   1.000
_cell.length_c   1.000
_cell.angle_alpha   90.00
_cell.angle_beta   90.00
_cell.angle_gamma   90.00
#
_symmetry.space_group_name_H-M   'P 1'
#
loop_
_entity.id
_entity.type
_entity.pdbx_description
1 polymer ?
#
loop_
_entity_poly.entity_id
_entity_poly.type
_entity_poly.pdbx_seq_one_letter_code
_entity_poly.pdbx_strand_id
1 'polypeptide(L)'
;MEYKGYVFPRDRRYHEKHAWIKVIEGKRARIGITDYAQKKLKSIVFVEPPEVGGRVEAGELLATVESIKAVGEVYAPVSGKVVAYNEKLDDDPGLINRDPYGEGWIAEVEVDDLSAVERLLTAEEYVERVVKKEEG
;
A
#
# COMPACT_ATOMS: atom_id res chain seq x y z
N MET A 1 -3.88 -6.32 14.14
CA MET A 1 -4.88 -5.70 15.05
C MET A 1 -6.12 -5.38 14.26
N GLU A 2 -7.23 -5.10 14.94
CA GLU A 2 -8.50 -4.76 14.30
C GLU A 2 -9.08 -3.50 14.95
N TYR A 3 -9.77 -2.68 14.16
CA TYR A 3 -10.50 -1.52 14.63
C TYR A 3 -11.70 -1.26 13.73
N LYS A 4 -12.92 -1.17 14.28
CA LYS A 4 -14.17 -0.93 13.53
C LYS A 4 -14.38 -1.85 12.31
N GLY A 5 -13.95 -3.12 12.39
CA GLY A 5 -14.07 -4.08 11.28
C GLY A 5 -13.02 -3.92 10.18
N TYR A 6 -12.00 -3.10 10.40
CA TYR A 6 -10.80 -3.01 9.57
C TYR A 6 -9.64 -3.79 10.20
N VAL A 7 -8.84 -4.45 9.35
CA VAL A 7 -7.66 -5.22 9.78
C VAL A 7 -6.38 -4.44 9.51
N PHE A 8 -5.44 -4.47 10.47
CA PHE A 8 -4.12 -3.83 10.36
C PHE A 8 -3.02 -4.76 10.91
N PRO A 9 -2.36 -5.58 10.07
CA PRO A 9 -1.23 -6.42 10.48
C PRO A 9 -0.09 -5.62 11.14
N ARG A 10 0.61 -6.22 12.10
CA ARG A 10 1.73 -5.59 12.83
C ARG A 10 3.10 -5.90 12.23
N ASP A 11 3.15 -6.77 11.24
CA ASP A 11 4.35 -7.26 10.57
C ASP A 11 4.89 -6.30 9.49
N ARG A 12 4.39 -5.07 9.45
CA ARG A 12 4.64 -4.07 8.41
C ARG A 12 4.49 -2.65 8.95
N ARG A 13 4.81 -1.68 8.10
CA ARG A 13 4.67 -0.24 8.40
C ARG A 13 3.64 0.39 7.49
N TYR A 14 3.12 1.55 7.91
CA TYR A 14 2.01 2.24 7.29
C TYR A 14 2.38 3.69 6.98
N HIS A 15 1.84 4.19 5.88
CA HIS A 15 1.91 5.58 5.48
C HIS A 15 0.57 6.27 5.76
N GLU A 16 0.59 7.57 6.05
CA GLU A 16 -0.64 8.33 6.35
C GLU A 16 -1.64 8.34 5.19
N LYS A 17 -1.15 8.24 3.95
CA LYS A 17 -1.98 8.08 2.74
C LYS A 17 -2.44 6.63 2.49
N HIS A 18 -2.74 5.90 3.56
CA HIS A 18 -3.33 4.55 3.55
C HIS A 18 -2.60 3.46 2.76
N ALA A 19 -1.31 3.63 2.50
CA ALA A 19 -0.45 2.59 1.95
C ALA A 19 0.26 1.82 3.09
N TRP A 20 0.65 0.58 2.82
CA TRP A 20 1.51 -0.21 3.68
C TRP A 20 2.79 -0.61 2.95
N ILE A 21 3.86 -0.84 3.71
CA ILE A 21 5.12 -1.38 3.21
C ILE A 21 5.63 -2.50 4.12
N LYS A 22 6.02 -3.63 3.53
CA LYS A 22 6.58 -4.79 4.24
C LYS A 22 7.89 -5.21 3.59
N VAL A 23 8.98 -5.16 4.35
CA VAL A 23 10.27 -5.72 3.93
C VAL A 23 10.14 -7.24 3.86
N ILE A 24 10.44 -7.82 2.69
CA ILE A 24 10.33 -9.26 2.42
C ILE A 24 11.70 -9.95 2.50
N GLU A 25 12.75 -9.29 2.04
CA GLU A 25 14.12 -9.81 2.08
C GLU A 25 15.13 -8.67 1.83
N GLY A 26 16.13 -8.50 2.69
CA GLY A 26 17.15 -7.45 2.52
C GLY A 26 16.53 -6.07 2.36
N LYS A 27 16.75 -5.44 1.20
CA LYS A 27 16.16 -4.14 0.82
C LYS A 27 14.87 -4.25 -0.01
N ARG A 28 14.42 -5.47 -0.34
CA ARG A 28 13.20 -5.71 -1.11
C ARG A 28 12.00 -5.56 -0.21
N ALA A 29 11.06 -4.71 -0.60
CA ALA A 29 9.83 -4.47 0.13
C ALA A 29 8.63 -4.48 -0.81
N ARG A 30 7.51 -5.01 -0.33
CA ARG A 30 6.21 -4.93 -1.00
C ARG A 30 5.43 -3.73 -0.50
N ILE A 31 4.73 -3.07 -1.42
CA ILE A 31 3.83 -1.96 -1.15
C ILE A 31 2.43 -2.34 -1.64
N GLY A 32 1.40 -1.93 -0.89
CA GLY A 32 0.00 -2.05 -1.27
C GLY A 32 -0.86 -1.05 -0.49
N ILE A 33 -2.19 -1.14 -0.65
CA ILE A 33 -3.13 -0.30 0.10
C ILE A 33 -3.72 -1.05 1.29
N THR A 34 -4.11 -0.32 2.33
CA THR A 34 -4.70 -0.91 3.54
C THR A 34 -6.11 -1.44 3.32
N ASP A 35 -6.55 -2.34 4.20
CA ASP A 35 -7.95 -2.80 4.27
C ASP A 35 -8.93 -1.63 4.48
N TYR A 36 -8.47 -0.57 5.15
CA TYR A 36 -9.21 0.69 5.26
C TYR A 36 -9.43 1.35 3.89
N ALA A 37 -8.36 1.56 3.13
CA ALA A 37 -8.43 2.18 1.80
C ALA A 37 -9.30 1.37 0.83
N GLN A 38 -9.09 0.06 0.73
CA GLN A 38 -9.83 -0.76 -0.23
C GLN A 38 -11.34 -0.75 0.07
N LYS A 39 -11.76 -0.75 1.34
CA LYS A 39 -13.19 -0.65 1.72
C LYS A 39 -13.80 0.70 1.37
N LYS A 40 -13.03 1.78 1.44
CA LYS A 40 -13.47 3.12 1.00
C LYS A 40 -13.62 3.18 -0.52
N LEU A 41 -12.68 2.60 -1.26
CA LEU A 41 -12.73 2.49 -2.72
C LEU A 41 -13.82 1.52 -3.20
N LYS A 42 -14.17 0.51 -2.39
CA LYS A 42 -15.11 -0.57 -2.73
C LYS A 42 -14.59 -1.38 -3.91
N SER A 43 -15.44 -1.73 -4.88
CA SER A 43 -15.13 -2.61 -6.00
C SER A 43 -14.02 -2.06 -6.90
N ILE A 44 -12.79 -2.49 -6.66
CA ILE A 44 -11.61 -2.17 -7.48
C ILE A 44 -11.72 -2.97 -8.78
N VAL A 45 -11.54 -2.29 -9.90
CA VAL A 45 -11.74 -2.84 -11.25
C VAL A 45 -10.53 -2.63 -12.15
N PHE A 46 -9.56 -1.81 -11.75
CA PHE A 46 -8.35 -1.60 -12.53
C PHE A 46 -7.22 -1.08 -11.63
N VAL A 47 -5.99 -1.40 -12.01
CA VAL A 47 -4.76 -0.88 -11.40
C VAL A 47 -3.87 -0.38 -12.52
N GLU A 48 -3.50 0.89 -12.47
CA GLU A 48 -2.46 1.43 -13.34
C GLU A 48 -1.10 1.00 -12.77
N PRO A 49 -0.31 0.21 -13.51
CA PRO A 49 0.93 -0.33 -12.99
C PRO A 49 1.99 0.76 -12.77
N PRO A 50 2.87 0.59 -11.76
CA PRO A 50 4.04 1.44 -11.60
C PRO A 50 5.05 1.25 -12.75
N GLU A 51 5.95 2.21 -12.95
CA GLU A 51 7.05 2.07 -13.90
C GLU A 51 8.13 1.11 -13.37
N VAL A 52 8.05 -0.17 -13.72
CA VAL A 52 9.05 -1.17 -13.34
C VAL A 52 10.41 -0.82 -13.95
N GLY A 53 11.45 -0.80 -13.11
CA GLY A 53 12.79 -0.36 -13.47
C GLY A 53 13.05 1.12 -13.20
N GLY A 54 11.99 1.92 -13.00
CA GLY A 54 12.05 3.33 -12.65
C GLY A 54 12.46 3.57 -11.19
N ARG A 55 12.84 4.82 -10.91
CA ARG A 55 13.02 5.33 -9.55
C ARG A 55 11.76 6.04 -9.10
N VAL A 56 11.47 5.97 -7.82
CA VAL A 56 10.36 6.69 -7.17
C VAL A 56 10.87 7.31 -5.88
N GLU A 57 10.52 8.56 -5.63
CA GLU A 57 10.85 9.24 -4.39
C GLU A 57 9.71 9.14 -3.37
N ALA A 58 10.04 9.23 -2.08
CA ALA A 58 9.05 9.21 -1.01
C ALA A 58 7.99 10.31 -1.22
N GLY A 59 6.72 9.92 -1.21
CA GLY A 59 5.59 10.83 -1.43
C GLY A 59 5.23 11.08 -2.89
N GLU A 60 5.97 10.52 -3.86
CA GLU A 60 5.57 10.54 -5.28
C GLU A 60 4.51 9.49 -5.60
N LEU A 61 3.80 9.69 -6.71
CA LEU A 61 2.82 8.73 -7.21
C LEU A 61 3.55 7.45 -7.63
N LEU A 62 3.14 6.32 -7.05
CA LEU A 62 3.65 5.00 -7.36
C LEU A 62 2.73 4.27 -8.33
N ALA A 63 1.43 4.27 -8.06
CA ALA A 63 0.43 3.57 -8.85
C ALA A 63 -0.95 4.21 -8.67
N THR A 64 -1.88 3.90 -9.56
CA THR A 64 -3.28 4.32 -9.47
C THR A 64 -4.16 3.08 -9.31
N VAL A 65 -5.16 3.15 -8.42
CA VAL A 65 -6.16 2.09 -8.24
C VAL A 65 -7.52 2.67 -8.57
N GLU A 66 -8.23 2.09 -9.54
CA GLU A 66 -9.56 2.52 -9.92
C GLU A 66 -10.63 1.56 -9.43
N SER A 67 -11.70 2.15 -8.93
CA SER A 67 -12.93 1.45 -8.55
C SER A 67 -14.08 1.91 -9.42
N ILE A 68 -15.22 1.22 -9.33
CA ILE A 68 -16.47 1.63 -10.00
C ILE A 68 -16.89 3.06 -9.61
N LYS A 69 -16.43 3.57 -8.47
CA LYS A 69 -16.92 4.83 -7.87
C LYS A 69 -15.86 5.92 -7.75
N ALA A 70 -14.58 5.57 -7.72
CA ALA A 70 -13.52 6.51 -7.41
C ALA A 70 -12.17 6.05 -7.96
N VAL A 71 -11.27 7.01 -8.11
CA VAL A 71 -9.85 6.77 -8.39
C VAL A 71 -9.08 7.03 -7.09
N GLY A 72 -8.21 6.10 -6.71
CA GLY A 72 -7.33 6.20 -5.55
C GLY A 72 -5.88 6.21 -5.99
N GLU A 73 -5.13 7.20 -5.53
CA GLU A 73 -3.70 7.31 -5.79
C GLU A 73 -2.91 6.59 -4.69
N VAL A 74 -1.92 5.80 -5.09
CA VAL A 74 -0.99 5.12 -4.19
C VAL A 74 0.35 5.84 -4.27
N TYR A 75 0.75 6.42 -3.14
CA TYR A 75 2.01 7.15 -3.03
C TYR A 75 3.11 6.27 -2.43
N ALA A 76 4.33 6.41 -2.93
CA ALA A 76 5.48 5.67 -2.42
C ALA A 76 5.77 6.05 -0.96
N PRO A 77 5.77 5.09 -0.01
CA PRO A 77 6.06 5.38 1.40
C PRO A 77 7.52 5.80 1.64
N VAL A 78 8.44 5.37 0.77
CA VAL A 78 9.89 5.60 0.85
C VAL A 78 10.48 5.68 -0.56
N SER A 79 11.64 6.32 -0.70
CA SER A 79 12.39 6.34 -1.96
C SER A 79 13.02 4.98 -2.28
N GLY A 80 13.09 4.66 -3.56
CA GLY A 80 13.73 3.44 -4.04
C GLY A 80 13.58 3.21 -5.54
N LYS A 81 13.90 2.00 -5.97
CA LYS A 81 13.70 1.53 -7.34
C LYS A 81 12.53 0.56 -7.40
N VAL A 82 11.58 0.76 -8.31
CA VAL A 82 10.52 -0.21 -8.58
C VAL A 82 11.14 -1.42 -9.29
N VAL A 83 10.99 -2.61 -8.72
CA VAL A 83 11.63 -3.84 -9.21
C VAL A 83 10.65 -4.89 -9.70
N ALA A 84 9.37 -4.81 -9.30
CA ALA A 84 8.30 -5.60 -9.89
C ALA A 84 6.92 -4.96 -9.66
N TYR A 85 5.97 -5.32 -10.52
CA TYR A 85 4.54 -5.11 -10.36
C TYR A 85 3.84 -6.47 -10.21
N ASN A 86 2.72 -6.51 -9.49
CA ASN A 86 1.93 -7.72 -9.36
C ASN A 86 1.02 -7.91 -10.59
N GLU A 87 1.53 -8.56 -11.62
CA GLU A 87 0.82 -8.79 -12.89
C GLU A 87 -0.52 -9.55 -12.71
N LYS A 88 -0.73 -10.25 -11.59
CA LYS A 88 -2.04 -10.87 -11.27
C LYS A 88 -3.17 -9.85 -11.16
N LEU A 89 -2.84 -8.59 -10.88
CA LEU A 89 -3.82 -7.51 -10.76
C LEU A 89 -4.38 -7.07 -12.12
N ASP A 90 -3.74 -7.42 -13.23
CA ASP A 90 -4.27 -7.13 -14.57
C ASP A 90 -5.49 -8.01 -14.87
N ASP A 91 -5.44 -9.28 -14.43
CA ASP A 91 -6.52 -10.25 -14.59
C ASP A 91 -7.54 -10.19 -13.44
N ASP A 92 -7.10 -9.90 -12.21
CA ASP A 92 -7.95 -9.88 -11.01
C ASP A 92 -7.60 -8.72 -10.06
N PRO A 93 -7.97 -7.47 -10.42
CA PRO A 93 -7.81 -6.30 -9.55
C PRO A 93 -8.50 -6.46 -8.19
N GLY A 94 -9.55 -7.29 -8.15
CA GLY A 94 -10.32 -7.61 -6.94
C GLY A 94 -9.50 -8.35 -5.88
N LEU A 95 -8.29 -8.84 -6.19
CA LEU A 95 -7.33 -9.32 -5.19
C LEU A 95 -7.06 -8.27 -4.11
N ILE A 96 -7.01 -6.98 -4.47
CA ILE A 96 -6.82 -5.89 -3.50
C ILE A 96 -8.00 -5.83 -2.51
N ASN A 97 -9.22 -6.09 -2.96
CA ASN A 97 -10.37 -6.13 -2.07
C ASN A 97 -10.41 -7.36 -1.15
N ARG A 98 -9.97 -8.52 -1.65
CA ARG A 98 -10.07 -9.81 -0.95
C ARG A 98 -8.90 -10.08 0.00
N ASP A 99 -7.69 -9.68 -0.40
CA ASP A 99 -6.46 -9.90 0.36
C ASP A 99 -5.48 -8.72 0.21
N PRO A 100 -5.82 -7.52 0.75
CA PRO A 100 -5.02 -6.30 0.59
C PRO A 100 -3.60 -6.40 1.17
N TYR A 101 -3.34 -7.38 2.03
CA TYR A 101 -2.08 -7.52 2.77
C TYR A 101 -1.23 -8.73 2.35
N GLY A 102 -1.80 -9.64 1.55
CA GLY A 102 -1.14 -10.80 0.97
C GLY A 102 -1.03 -10.66 -0.55
N GLU A 103 -1.91 -11.33 -1.29
CA GLU A 103 -1.88 -11.39 -2.76
C GLU A 103 -2.26 -10.07 -3.46
N GLY A 104 -2.85 -9.11 -2.76
CA GLY A 104 -3.19 -7.78 -3.26
C GLY A 104 -2.06 -6.74 -3.15
N TRP A 105 -0.80 -7.16 -3.03
CA TRP A 105 0.35 -6.24 -3.13
C TRP A 105 0.42 -5.64 -4.55
N ILE A 106 0.87 -4.40 -4.68
CA ILE A 106 0.86 -3.65 -5.94
C ILE A 106 2.25 -3.61 -6.55
N ALA A 107 3.25 -3.16 -5.78
CA ALA A 107 4.62 -2.98 -6.25
C ALA A 107 5.62 -3.65 -5.30
N GLU A 108 6.70 -4.16 -5.86
CA GLU A 108 7.93 -4.41 -5.12
C GLU A 108 8.94 -3.30 -5.42
N VAL A 109 9.59 -2.83 -4.37
CA VAL A 109 10.65 -1.82 -4.45
C VAL A 109 11.93 -2.34 -3.79
N GLU A 110 13.06 -1.96 -4.36
CA GLU A 110 14.34 -1.99 -3.66
C GLU A 110 14.53 -0.64 -2.96
N VAL A 111 14.40 -0.64 -1.64
CA VAL A 111 14.40 0.56 -0.81
C VAL A 111 15.83 1.11 -0.66
N ASP A 112 16.01 2.42 -0.83
CA ASP A 112 17.33 3.03 -0.70
C ASP A 112 17.85 2.96 0.76
N ASP A 113 17.00 3.33 1.72
CA ASP A 113 17.28 3.42 3.16
C ASP A 113 16.22 2.67 3.99
N LEU A 114 16.60 1.54 4.61
CA LEU A 114 15.70 0.76 5.48
C LEU A 114 15.28 1.52 6.73
N SER A 115 16.08 2.46 7.23
CA SER A 115 15.71 3.26 8.39
C SER A 115 14.54 4.22 8.06
N ALA A 116 14.32 4.55 6.79
CA ALA A 116 13.14 5.29 6.35
C ALA A 116 11.86 4.49 6.54
N VAL A 117 11.91 3.17 6.32
CA VAL A 117 10.79 2.27 6.58
C VAL A 117 10.48 2.22 8.08
N GLU A 118 11.51 2.16 8.93
CA GLU A 118 11.34 2.11 10.38
C GLU A 118 10.68 3.36 10.97
N ARG A 119 10.89 4.53 10.33
CA ARG A 119 10.28 5.82 10.69
C ARG A 119 8.80 5.96 10.32
N LEU A 120 8.28 5.05 9.48
CA LEU A 120 6.86 5.02 9.14
C LEU A 120 6.01 4.54 10.32
N LEU A 121 4.69 4.70 10.20
CA LEU A 121 3.76 4.41 11.27
C LEU A 121 3.68 2.91 11.56
N THR A 122 3.63 2.55 12.84
CA THR A 122 3.15 1.25 13.30
C THR A 122 1.64 1.10 13.03
N ALA A 123 1.11 -0.12 13.16
CA ALA A 123 -0.33 -0.36 13.03
C ALA A 123 -1.12 0.47 14.06
N GLU A 124 -0.64 0.52 15.30
CA GLU A 124 -1.23 1.31 16.38
C GLU A 124 -1.23 2.80 16.06
N GLU A 125 -0.09 3.35 15.63
CA GLU A 125 0.01 4.78 15.30
C GLU A 125 -0.85 5.15 14.09
N TYR A 126 -0.91 4.30 13.07
CA TYR A 126 -1.77 4.51 11.91
C TYR A 126 -3.25 4.55 12.31
N VAL A 127 -3.69 3.59 13.13
CA VAL A 127 -5.07 3.57 13.62
C VAL A 127 -5.37 4.80 14.47
N GLU A 128 -4.50 5.16 15.41
CA GLU A 128 -4.72 6.28 16.32
C GLU A 128 -4.70 7.64 15.61
N ARG A 129 -3.71 7.84 14.74
CA ARG A 129 -3.41 9.17 14.17
C ARG A 129 -4.12 9.45 12.86
N VAL A 130 -4.53 8.41 12.13
CA VAL A 130 -5.14 8.51 10.79
C VAL A 130 -6.57 8.00 10.84
N VAL A 131 -6.77 6.69 11.04
CA VAL A 131 -8.09 6.06 10.92
C VAL A 131 -9.11 6.64 11.90
N LYS A 132 -8.75 6.81 13.17
CA LYS A 132 -9.66 7.39 14.17
C LYS A 132 -10.04 8.84 13.88
N LYS A 133 -9.16 9.61 13.24
CA LYS A 133 -9.44 11.01 12.89
C LYS A 133 -10.37 11.13 11.70
N GLU A 134 -10.32 10.19 10.77
CA GLU A 134 -11.19 10.19 9.58
C GLU A 134 -12.54 9.52 9.83
N GLU A 135 -12.61 8.62 10.81
CA GLU A 135 -13.84 7.93 11.22
C GLU A 135 -14.56 8.60 12.40
N GLY A 136 -14.02 9.70 12.93
CA GLY A 136 -14.56 10.50 14.03
C GLY A 136 -15.09 11.82 13.52
#